data_AF-A0A1D7QXR9-F1
#
_entry.id   AF-A0A1D7QXR9-F1
#
_cell.length_a   1.000
_cell.length_b   1.000
_cell.length_c   1.000
_cell.angle_alpha   90.00
_cell.angle_beta   90.00
_cell.angle_gamma   90.00
#
_symmetry.space_group_name_H-M   'P 1'
#
loop_
_entity.id
_entity.type
_entity.pdbx_description
1 polymer ?
#
loop_
_entity_poly.entity_id
_entity_poly.type
_entity_poly.pdbx_seq_one_letter_code
_entity_poly.pdbx_strand_id
1 'polypeptide(L)'
;MKKAVIALLSTVAVLGACGNYSSNEGPLPYEDENGSEENAVANGEGNGNNEENVTDAGNGEELYLSSCASCHGDNLEGDFGPGLLDASFDLNMDYLVNDPNDMHEGLVNEEEAEMIAEWITSQGNGNGDNEAASDDNGENRLTDADGEEVYIQSCASCHGDNLEGDFGPGLAGEDFDVSMNILLENPDDFHEGLVIEDEATAVSEWMAEQ
;
A
#
# COMPACT_ATOMS: atom_id res chain seq x y z
N MET A 1 24.59 -53.14 -37.13
CA MET A 1 25.47 -52.01 -37.46
C MET A 1 25.15 -50.87 -36.49
N LYS A 2 26.18 -50.44 -35.76
CA LYS A 2 26.39 -49.20 -34.99
C LYS A 2 25.19 -48.54 -34.28
N LYS A 3 25.23 -48.66 -32.94
CA LYS A 3 24.56 -47.80 -31.95
C LYS A 3 25.26 -46.43 -31.95
N ALA A 4 24.51 -45.34 -31.80
CA ALA A 4 25.06 -44.02 -31.49
C ALA A 4 24.28 -43.45 -30.30
N VAL A 5 24.90 -43.51 -29.13
CA VAL A 5 24.51 -42.79 -27.92
C VAL A 5 25.41 -41.56 -27.89
N ILE A 6 24.84 -40.36 -28.01
CA ILE A 6 25.57 -39.10 -27.87
C ILE A 6 25.36 -38.62 -26.44
N ALA A 7 26.38 -38.80 -25.61
CA ALA A 7 26.48 -38.21 -24.28
C ALA A 7 27.09 -36.81 -24.42
N LEU A 8 26.36 -35.78 -24.03
CA LEU A 8 26.87 -34.43 -23.86
C LEU A 8 27.36 -34.26 -22.42
N LEU A 9 28.68 -34.18 -22.28
CA LEU A 9 29.37 -33.78 -21.06
C LEU A 9 29.40 -32.25 -21.02
N SER A 10 28.49 -31.63 -20.26
CA SER A 10 28.64 -30.23 -19.83
C SER A 10 29.35 -30.21 -18.49
N THR A 11 30.61 -29.79 -18.52
CA THR A 11 31.46 -29.53 -17.37
C THR A 11 30.92 -28.35 -16.58
N VAL A 12 30.37 -28.60 -15.38
CA VAL A 12 30.13 -27.58 -14.37
C VAL A 12 31.47 -27.15 -13.78
N ALA A 13 31.82 -25.89 -13.96
CA ALA A 13 32.89 -25.23 -13.22
C ALA A 13 32.31 -24.70 -11.91
N VAL A 14 32.45 -25.47 -10.83
CA VAL A 14 32.21 -24.98 -9.46
C VAL A 14 33.51 -24.33 -8.98
N LEU A 15 33.52 -22.99 -8.98
CA LEU A 15 34.48 -22.24 -8.17
C LEU A 15 33.93 -22.17 -6.74
N GLY A 16 34.63 -22.84 -5.83
CA GLY A 16 34.39 -22.71 -4.40
C GLY A 16 35.07 -21.48 -3.81
N ALA A 17 34.36 -20.79 -2.93
CA ALA A 17 34.89 -20.04 -1.80
C ALA A 17 33.95 -20.37 -0.62
N CYS A 18 34.36 -21.19 0.36
CA CYS A 18 34.90 -20.76 1.65
C CYS A 18 34.15 -19.51 2.17
N GLY A 19 33.22 -19.55 3.13
CA GLY A 19 33.15 -20.35 4.34
C GLY A 19 33.34 -19.41 5.53
N ASN A 20 32.24 -18.98 6.17
CA ASN A 20 32.26 -18.55 7.57
C ASN A 20 30.85 -18.70 8.18
N TYR A 21 30.49 -19.95 8.49
CA TYR A 21 29.44 -20.25 9.46
C TYR A 21 30.16 -20.40 10.80
N SER A 22 29.99 -19.44 11.70
CA SER A 22 30.36 -19.60 13.10
C SER A 22 29.08 -19.68 13.91
N SER A 23 28.70 -20.91 14.25
CA SER A 23 27.75 -21.22 15.31
C SER A 23 28.18 -20.51 16.60
N ASN A 24 27.20 -20.07 17.40
CA ASN A 24 27.25 -20.18 18.86
C ASN A 24 25.82 -20.18 19.41
N GLU A 25 25.44 -21.36 19.92
CA GLU A 25 24.31 -21.63 20.80
C GLU A 25 24.33 -20.75 22.08
N GLY A 26 23.14 -20.48 22.65
CA GLY A 26 22.84 -19.54 23.77
C GLY A 26 23.48 -19.83 25.14
N PRO A 27 23.08 -19.17 26.27
CA PRO A 27 21.70 -18.84 26.66
C PRO A 27 21.47 -17.41 27.26
N LEU A 28 20.20 -17.04 27.48
CA LEU A 28 19.74 -15.84 28.23
C LEU A 28 20.24 -15.85 29.70
N PRO A 29 20.47 -14.69 30.36
CA PRO A 29 19.37 -13.90 30.95
C PRO A 29 19.52 -12.36 30.91
N TYR A 30 18.38 -11.71 31.10
CA TYR A 30 18.14 -10.30 31.42
C TYR A 30 18.90 -9.85 32.68
N GLU A 31 19.62 -8.73 32.65
CA GLU A 31 19.82 -7.79 33.77
C GLU A 31 19.98 -6.35 33.22
N ASP A 32 19.11 -5.45 33.71
CA ASP A 32 19.14 -3.98 33.61
C ASP A 32 20.36 -3.45 34.38
N GLU A 33 21.12 -2.47 33.84
CA GLU A 33 21.61 -1.29 34.59
C GLU A 33 21.95 -0.12 33.61
N ASN A 34 21.08 0.89 33.60
CA ASN A 34 21.35 2.34 33.59
C ASN A 34 22.76 2.85 33.18
N GLY A 35 22.85 3.68 32.12
CA GLY A 35 24.06 4.44 31.77
C GLY A 35 23.88 5.41 30.59
N SER A 36 23.67 6.68 30.90
CA SER A 36 23.82 7.86 30.02
C SER A 36 25.14 7.84 29.24
N GLU A 37 25.17 8.29 27.97
CA GLU A 37 26.10 9.26 27.32
C GLU A 37 25.54 9.60 25.91
N GLU A 38 24.96 10.79 25.71
CA GLU A 38 25.49 11.88 24.84
C GLU A 38 26.12 11.43 23.51
N ASN A 39 25.44 11.70 22.39
CA ASN A 39 26.13 12.01 21.14
C ASN A 39 25.45 13.18 20.43
N ALA A 40 26.00 14.36 20.65
CA ALA A 40 25.71 15.56 19.90
C ALA A 40 26.34 15.46 18.50
N VAL A 41 25.54 15.70 17.45
CA VAL A 41 26.07 16.25 16.20
C VAL A 41 25.40 17.60 15.96
N ALA A 42 26.26 18.61 15.92
CA ALA A 42 25.92 20.01 15.81
C ALA A 42 25.51 20.41 14.39
N ASN A 43 24.37 21.10 14.32
CA ASN A 43 24.04 22.30 13.58
C ASN A 43 24.96 22.73 12.41
N GLY A 44 24.35 22.88 11.23
CA GLY A 44 24.90 23.60 10.08
C GLY A 44 23.85 24.54 9.49
N GLU A 45 23.77 25.77 10.01
CA GLU A 45 23.01 26.88 9.43
C GLU A 45 23.66 27.37 8.13
N GLY A 46 22.85 27.62 7.09
CA GLY A 46 23.37 28.03 5.77
C GLY A 46 22.36 28.55 4.75
N ASN A 47 21.48 29.48 5.16
CA ASN A 47 20.94 30.62 4.40
C ASN A 47 20.37 30.41 2.97
N GLY A 48 19.07 30.66 2.83
CA GLY A 48 18.29 30.45 1.61
C GLY A 48 18.51 31.42 0.47
N ASN A 49 17.89 31.08 -0.66
CA ASN A 49 17.35 31.97 -1.68
C ASN A 49 16.13 31.29 -2.29
N ASN A 50 14.99 31.98 -2.24
CA ASN A 50 13.78 31.65 -3.00
C ASN A 50 14.09 31.63 -4.49
N GLU A 51 13.89 30.49 -5.14
CA GLU A 51 13.52 30.46 -6.55
C GLU A 51 12.62 29.24 -6.78
N GLU A 52 11.34 29.55 -6.96
CA GLU A 52 10.23 28.72 -7.39
C GLU A 52 10.68 27.67 -8.42
N ASN A 53 10.72 26.41 -7.98
CA ASN A 53 10.95 25.27 -8.87
C ASN A 53 10.02 24.14 -8.44
N VAL A 54 8.91 24.04 -9.15
CA VAL A 54 7.97 22.90 -9.12
C VAL A 54 8.70 21.68 -9.67
N THR A 55 9.55 21.05 -8.85
CA THR A 55 10.32 19.83 -9.18
C THR A 55 10.72 19.00 -7.95
N ASP A 56 10.05 19.09 -6.80
CA ASP A 56 10.44 18.30 -5.62
C ASP A 56 9.53 17.09 -5.36
N ALA A 57 9.45 16.19 -6.35
CA ALA A 57 9.16 14.77 -6.08
C ALA A 57 10.35 14.07 -5.37
N GLY A 58 11.30 14.82 -4.80
CA GLY A 58 12.63 14.37 -4.42
C GLY A 58 12.69 13.57 -3.13
N ASN A 59 11.64 13.56 -2.31
CA ASN A 59 11.60 12.75 -1.08
C ASN A 59 10.36 11.85 -0.95
N GLY A 60 9.25 12.15 -1.64
CA GLY A 60 8.01 11.37 -1.53
C GLY A 60 8.16 9.91 -1.95
N GLU A 61 8.87 9.65 -3.06
CA GLU A 61 9.16 8.28 -3.52
C GLU A 61 9.99 7.49 -2.50
N GLU A 62 11.04 8.09 -1.96
CA GLU A 62 11.92 7.42 -1.00
C GLU A 62 11.20 7.14 0.33
N LEU A 63 10.42 8.11 0.81
CA LEU A 63 9.56 7.95 1.98
C LEU A 63 8.55 6.82 1.76
N TYR A 64 7.84 6.81 0.62
CA TYR A 64 6.91 5.75 0.28
C TYR A 64 7.57 4.37 0.24
N LEU A 65 8.70 4.25 -0.47
CA LEU A 65 9.43 2.98 -0.58
C LEU A 65 9.93 2.48 0.79
N SER A 66 10.23 3.39 1.71
CA SER A 66 10.70 3.03 3.05
C SER A 66 9.60 2.64 4.04
N SER A 67 8.42 3.26 3.94
CA SER A 67 7.36 3.16 4.96
C SER A 67 6.07 2.48 4.48
N CYS A 68 5.82 2.42 3.18
CA CYS A 68 4.51 2.08 2.62
C CYS A 68 4.55 0.89 1.64
N ALA A 69 5.63 0.77 0.84
CA ALA A 69 5.72 -0.22 -0.24
C ALA A 69 5.60 -1.68 0.21
N SER A 70 5.96 -1.99 1.46
CA SER A 70 5.78 -3.35 2.00
C SER A 70 4.32 -3.79 2.13
N CYS A 71 3.39 -2.83 2.14
CA CYS A 71 1.95 -3.10 2.20
C CYS A 71 1.26 -2.76 0.89
N HIS A 72 1.66 -1.66 0.23
CA HIS A 72 0.98 -1.13 -0.95
C HIS A 72 1.69 -1.44 -2.29
N GLY A 73 2.76 -2.23 -2.25
CA GLY A 73 3.55 -2.60 -3.43
C GLY A 73 4.59 -1.55 -3.83
N ASP A 74 5.66 -1.96 -4.51
CA ASP A 74 6.72 -1.04 -4.95
C ASP A 74 6.23 -0.03 -6.01
N ASN A 75 5.15 -0.35 -6.72
CA ASN A 75 4.57 0.39 -7.83
C ASN A 75 3.10 0.79 -7.56
N LEU A 76 2.68 0.89 -6.29
CA LEU A 76 1.31 1.24 -5.88
C LEU A 76 0.25 0.22 -6.30
N GLU A 77 0.66 -1.01 -6.66
CA GLU A 77 -0.22 -2.07 -7.16
C GLU A 77 -1.04 -2.76 -6.06
N GLY A 78 -0.71 -2.50 -4.78
CA GLY A 78 -1.28 -3.19 -3.63
C GLY A 78 -0.58 -4.52 -3.34
N ASP A 79 -0.62 -4.93 -2.07
CA ASP A 79 -0.20 -6.26 -1.62
C ASP A 79 -1.02 -6.63 -0.37
N PHE A 80 -0.53 -6.29 0.82
CA PHE A 80 -1.30 -6.41 2.07
C PHE A 80 -2.34 -5.30 2.23
N GLY A 81 -2.05 -4.12 1.70
CA GLY A 81 -2.95 -2.98 1.59
C GLY A 81 -3.44 -2.78 0.15
N PRO A 82 -4.49 -1.99 -0.04
CA PRO A 82 -5.06 -1.72 -1.36
C PRO A 82 -4.07 -1.01 -2.28
N GLY A 83 -4.31 -1.09 -3.59
CA GLY A 83 -3.55 -0.31 -4.57
C GLY A 83 -3.82 1.19 -4.43
N LEU A 84 -2.84 2.01 -4.75
CA LEU A 84 -2.86 3.46 -4.55
C LEU A 84 -2.73 4.26 -5.85
N LEU A 85 -2.70 3.60 -7.01
CA LEU A 85 -2.50 4.25 -8.32
C LEU A 85 -3.50 5.36 -8.59
N ASP A 86 -4.74 5.27 -8.10
CA ASP A 86 -5.78 6.29 -8.31
C ASP A 86 -6.17 7.03 -7.02
N ALA A 87 -5.38 6.89 -5.96
CA ALA A 87 -5.62 7.57 -4.70
C ALA A 87 -5.35 9.07 -4.84
N SER A 88 -6.35 9.91 -4.50
CA SER A 88 -6.22 11.36 -4.53
C SER A 88 -5.32 11.88 -3.41
N PHE A 89 -4.78 13.09 -3.58
CA PHE A 89 -3.99 13.76 -2.53
C PHE A 89 -4.75 13.83 -1.20
N ASP A 90 -6.01 14.31 -1.23
CA ASP A 90 -6.83 14.46 -0.03
C ASP A 90 -7.08 13.12 0.67
N LEU A 91 -7.30 12.06 -0.09
CA LEU A 91 -7.47 10.73 0.47
C LEU A 91 -6.21 10.22 1.15
N ASN A 92 -5.05 10.38 0.49
CA ASN A 92 -3.76 10.01 1.08
C ASN A 92 -3.51 10.81 2.37
N MET A 93 -3.80 12.12 2.37
CA MET A 93 -3.65 12.95 3.56
C MET A 93 -4.58 12.55 4.70
N ASP A 94 -5.84 12.22 4.41
CA ASP A 94 -6.78 11.76 5.44
C ASP A 94 -6.28 10.48 6.12
N TYR A 95 -5.82 9.50 5.34
CA TYR A 95 -5.33 8.24 5.89
C TYR A 95 -3.97 8.36 6.60
N LEU A 96 -3.06 9.20 6.10
CA LEU A 96 -1.73 9.38 6.70
C LEU A 96 -1.75 10.29 7.94
N VAL A 97 -2.72 11.22 8.05
CA VAL A 97 -2.79 12.18 9.16
C VAL A 97 -3.88 11.84 10.17
N ASN A 98 -5.08 11.52 9.71
CA ASN A 98 -6.21 11.22 10.61
C ASN A 98 -6.29 9.73 10.96
N ASP A 99 -5.64 8.88 10.17
CA ASP A 99 -5.52 7.44 10.37
C ASP A 99 -6.81 6.77 10.87
N PRO A 100 -7.90 6.82 10.09
CA PRO A 100 -9.21 6.36 10.51
C PRO A 100 -9.25 4.86 10.87
N ASN A 101 -8.24 4.10 10.45
CA ASN A 101 -8.15 2.65 10.61
C ASN A 101 -7.00 2.20 11.55
N ASP A 102 -6.33 3.13 12.25
CA ASP A 102 -5.17 2.85 13.13
C ASP A 102 -4.02 2.08 12.44
N MET A 103 -3.81 2.26 11.13
CA MET A 103 -2.79 1.55 10.33
C MET A 103 -1.53 2.38 10.09
N HIS A 104 -1.62 3.70 10.17
CA HIS A 104 -0.56 4.64 9.81
C HIS A 104 0.08 5.35 11.02
N GLU A 105 -0.40 5.05 12.23
CA GLU A 105 0.09 5.67 13.47
C GLU A 105 1.62 5.57 13.59
N GLY A 106 2.27 6.73 13.57
CA GLY A 106 3.72 6.84 13.76
C GLY A 106 4.58 6.37 12.60
N LEU A 107 3.99 6.05 11.43
CA LEU A 107 4.76 5.73 10.22
C LEU A 107 5.44 6.96 9.64
N VAL A 108 4.73 8.09 9.66
CA VAL A 108 5.16 9.37 9.07
C VAL A 108 4.62 10.52 9.91
N ASN A 109 5.28 11.67 9.80
CA ASN A 109 4.73 12.94 10.30
C ASN A 109 3.94 13.67 9.20
N GLU A 110 3.24 14.76 9.56
CA GLU A 110 2.37 15.52 8.64
C GLU A 110 3.12 16.06 7.39
N GLU A 111 4.37 16.49 7.54
CA GLU A 111 5.20 16.97 6.41
C GLU A 111 5.64 15.82 5.49
N GLU A 112 5.95 14.66 6.08
CA GLU A 112 6.23 13.43 5.32
C GLU A 112 4.99 12.89 4.61
N ALA A 113 3.82 12.99 5.24
CA ALA A 113 2.54 12.61 4.65
C ALA A 113 2.24 13.43 3.39
N GLU A 114 2.45 14.75 3.43
CA GLU A 114 2.27 15.64 2.28
C GLU A 114 3.18 15.22 1.12
N MET A 115 4.48 15.00 1.37
CA MET A 115 5.43 14.56 0.34
C MET A 115 5.04 13.21 -0.29
N ILE A 116 4.58 12.25 0.53
CA ILE A 116 4.12 10.95 0.04
C ILE A 116 2.84 11.10 -0.79
N ALA A 117 1.86 11.85 -0.29
CA ALA A 117 0.59 12.09 -0.97
C ALA A 117 0.78 12.78 -2.33
N GLU A 118 1.67 13.79 -2.41
CA GLU A 118 2.06 14.43 -3.66
C GLU A 118 2.68 13.43 -4.64
N TRP A 119 3.59 12.57 -4.15
CA TRP A 119 4.24 11.58 -5.00
C TRP A 119 3.25 10.53 -5.51
N ILE A 120 2.42 9.93 -4.65
CA ILE A 120 1.39 8.95 -5.02
C ILE A 120 0.47 9.53 -6.09
N THR A 121 -0.05 10.74 -5.84
CA THR A 121 -0.94 11.44 -6.78
C THR A 121 -0.24 11.73 -8.11
N SER A 122 1.08 11.95 -8.11
CA SER A 122 1.85 12.14 -9.35
C SER A 122 2.10 10.86 -10.16
N GLN A 123 1.98 9.68 -9.53
CA GLN A 123 2.09 8.38 -10.22
C GLN A 123 0.78 8.01 -10.92
N GLY A 124 -0.34 8.34 -10.28
CA GLY A 124 -1.69 8.28 -10.84
C GLY A 124 -1.97 9.42 -11.80
N ASN A 125 -2.86 9.20 -12.77
CA ASN A 125 -3.52 10.22 -13.58
C ASN A 125 -2.70 11.51 -13.89
N GLY A 126 -2.08 11.58 -15.07
CA GLY A 126 -1.43 12.77 -15.61
C GLY A 126 -2.40 13.93 -15.92
N ASN A 127 -3.18 14.38 -14.95
CA ASN A 127 -4.01 15.55 -15.00
C ASN A 127 -3.62 16.44 -13.82
N GLY A 128 -2.58 17.25 -14.05
CA GLY A 128 -2.13 18.22 -13.07
C GLY A 128 -3.17 19.30 -12.85
N ASP A 129 -3.62 19.42 -11.61
CA ASP A 129 -4.16 20.63 -11.03
C ASP A 129 -3.58 20.81 -9.63
N ASN A 130 -2.35 21.30 -9.61
CA ASN A 130 -1.91 22.16 -8.52
C ASN A 130 -2.77 23.43 -8.55
N GLU A 131 -3.91 23.41 -7.87
CA GLU A 131 -4.67 24.61 -7.56
C GLU A 131 -5.08 24.58 -6.09
N ALA A 132 -4.19 25.13 -5.26
CA ALA A 132 -4.53 25.58 -3.92
C ALA A 132 -5.66 26.62 -3.99
N ALA A 133 -6.91 26.20 -3.79
CA ALA A 133 -7.97 26.99 -3.18
C ALA A 133 -9.25 26.15 -3.00
N SER A 134 -9.42 25.59 -1.80
CA SER A 134 -10.69 25.57 -1.03
C SER A 134 -12.00 25.58 -1.85
N ASP A 135 -12.60 24.40 -2.02
CA ASP A 135 -14.03 24.27 -1.74
C ASP A 135 -14.30 22.94 -1.04
N ASP A 136 -15.07 23.04 0.03
CA ASP A 136 -15.51 21.98 0.92
C ASP A 136 -16.65 21.23 0.22
N ASN A 137 -16.34 20.05 -0.30
CA ASN A 137 -17.18 18.84 -0.34
C ASN A 137 -16.38 17.79 -1.11
N GLY A 138 -16.15 16.63 -0.48
CA GLY A 138 -15.40 15.49 -1.02
C GLY A 138 -16.04 14.82 -2.24
N GLU A 139 -16.20 15.56 -3.34
CA GLU A 139 -16.66 15.08 -4.64
C GLU A 139 -15.48 15.03 -5.61
N ASN A 140 -14.47 14.19 -5.33
CA ASN A 140 -13.62 13.68 -6.41
C ASN A 140 -12.99 12.31 -6.10
N ARG A 141 -13.77 11.40 -5.51
CA ARG A 141 -13.61 9.95 -5.72
C ARG A 141 -14.70 9.48 -6.70
N LEU A 142 -14.63 10.06 -7.89
CA LEU A 142 -15.20 9.64 -9.19
C LEU A 142 -16.65 9.12 -9.21
N THR A 143 -17.47 9.81 -9.99
CA THR A 143 -18.84 9.45 -10.37
C THR A 143 -18.97 8.17 -11.22
N ASP A 144 -17.96 7.31 -11.31
CA ASP A 144 -17.88 6.16 -12.23
C ASP A 144 -16.97 5.02 -11.68
N ALA A 145 -16.97 4.71 -10.37
CA ALA A 145 -16.26 3.52 -9.88
C ALA A 145 -16.78 2.24 -10.57
N ASP A 146 -15.90 1.44 -11.17
CA ASP A 146 -16.27 0.15 -11.76
C ASP A 146 -16.42 -0.88 -10.63
N GLY A 147 -17.65 -1.33 -10.39
CA GLY A 147 -17.97 -2.27 -9.31
C GLY A 147 -17.23 -3.60 -9.42
N GLU A 148 -16.91 -4.06 -10.64
CA GLU A 148 -16.10 -5.27 -10.84
C GLU A 148 -14.65 -5.05 -10.41
N GLU A 149 -14.09 -3.89 -10.74
CA GLU A 149 -12.72 -3.54 -10.41
C GLU A 149 -12.53 -3.39 -8.89
N VAL A 150 -13.45 -2.67 -8.23
CA VAL A 150 -13.49 -2.55 -6.77
C VAL A 150 -13.60 -3.93 -6.11
N TYR A 151 -14.46 -4.81 -6.65
CA TYR A 151 -14.60 -6.18 -6.12
C TYR A 151 -13.30 -6.98 -6.22
N ILE A 152 -12.66 -6.98 -7.39
CA ILE A 152 -11.44 -7.73 -7.63
C ILE A 152 -10.31 -7.23 -6.74
N GLN A 153 -10.21 -5.92 -6.53
CA GLN A 153 -9.16 -5.31 -5.73
C GLN A 153 -9.35 -5.57 -4.22
N SER A 154 -10.58 -5.43 -3.71
CA SER A 154 -10.82 -5.38 -2.28
C SER A 154 -11.49 -6.64 -1.69
N CYS A 155 -12.11 -7.49 -2.51
CA CYS A 155 -13.01 -8.56 -2.03
C CYS A 155 -12.66 -9.95 -2.55
N ALA A 156 -12.18 -10.07 -3.78
CA ALA A 156 -11.98 -11.36 -4.45
C ALA A 156 -10.98 -12.28 -3.73
N SER A 157 -10.00 -11.73 -3.02
CA SER A 157 -9.03 -12.50 -2.23
C SER A 157 -9.70 -13.36 -1.14
N CYS A 158 -10.86 -12.94 -0.62
CA CYS A 158 -11.64 -13.66 0.37
C CYS A 158 -12.85 -14.36 -0.23
N HIS A 159 -13.55 -13.72 -1.16
CA HIS A 159 -14.84 -14.18 -1.69
C HIS A 159 -14.75 -14.87 -3.06
N GLY A 160 -13.53 -15.02 -3.59
CA GLY A 160 -13.25 -15.66 -4.88
C GLY A 160 -13.48 -14.73 -6.08
N ASP A 161 -12.68 -14.87 -7.13
CA ASP A 161 -12.74 -14.02 -8.33
C ASP A 161 -14.14 -14.00 -9.01
N ASN A 162 -14.97 -15.00 -8.77
CA ASN A 162 -16.31 -15.18 -9.34
C ASN A 162 -17.41 -15.27 -8.27
N LEU A 163 -17.20 -14.70 -7.08
CA LEU A 163 -18.15 -14.72 -5.96
C LEU A 163 -18.44 -16.13 -5.43
N GLU A 164 -17.61 -17.13 -5.73
CA GLU A 164 -17.80 -18.53 -5.34
C GLU A 164 -17.51 -18.80 -3.85
N GLY A 165 -16.85 -17.85 -3.20
CA GLY A 165 -16.34 -17.96 -1.84
C GLY A 165 -15.02 -18.73 -1.80
N ASP A 166 -14.12 -18.31 -0.90
CA ASP A 166 -12.93 -19.09 -0.53
C ASP A 166 -12.75 -19.02 0.99
N PHE A 167 -12.09 -17.97 1.47
CA PHE A 167 -11.97 -17.67 2.89
C PHE A 167 -13.29 -17.15 3.48
N GLY A 168 -14.02 -16.34 2.69
CA GLY A 168 -15.36 -15.85 2.98
C GLY A 168 -16.45 -16.69 2.29
N PRO A 169 -17.72 -16.52 2.68
CA PRO A 169 -18.85 -17.16 2.01
C PRO A 169 -18.95 -16.70 0.55
N GLY A 170 -19.52 -17.55 -0.31
CA GLY A 170 -19.88 -17.14 -1.67
C GLY A 170 -20.96 -16.07 -1.67
N LEU A 171 -20.84 -15.12 -2.59
CA LEU A 171 -21.66 -13.91 -2.66
C LEU A 171 -22.55 -13.87 -3.93
N ALA A 172 -22.54 -14.93 -4.74
CA ALA A 172 -23.33 -14.98 -5.96
C ALA A 172 -24.84 -14.90 -5.67
N GLY A 173 -25.50 -13.91 -6.28
CA GLY A 173 -26.93 -13.64 -6.10
C GLY A 173 -27.30 -12.99 -4.77
N GLU A 174 -26.34 -12.39 -4.06
CA GLU A 174 -26.62 -11.53 -2.91
C GLU A 174 -27.37 -10.26 -3.35
N ASP A 175 -28.22 -9.76 -2.45
CA ASP A 175 -29.07 -8.60 -2.73
C ASP A 175 -28.30 -7.30 -2.50
N PHE A 176 -28.54 -6.30 -3.36
CA PHE A 176 -27.93 -4.97 -3.26
C PHE A 176 -28.04 -4.38 -1.85
N ASP A 177 -29.23 -4.44 -1.23
CA ASP A 177 -29.46 -3.85 0.09
C ASP A 177 -28.65 -4.58 1.18
N VAL A 178 -28.40 -5.88 1.00
CA VAL A 178 -27.62 -6.69 1.93
C VAL A 178 -26.15 -6.32 1.82
N SER A 179 -25.60 -6.29 0.61
CA SER A 179 -24.19 -5.93 0.36
C SER A 179 -23.91 -4.51 0.85
N MET A 180 -24.78 -3.55 0.52
CA MET A 180 -24.64 -2.16 0.95
C MET A 180 -24.64 -2.03 2.48
N ASN A 181 -25.55 -2.73 3.16
CA ASN A 181 -25.64 -2.65 4.61
C ASN A 181 -24.38 -3.20 5.29
N ILE A 182 -23.81 -4.28 4.75
CA ILE A 182 -22.58 -4.86 5.30
C ILE A 182 -21.40 -3.91 5.10
N LEU A 183 -21.25 -3.34 3.89
CA LEU A 183 -20.13 -2.47 3.56
C LEU A 183 -20.19 -1.11 4.28
N LEU A 184 -21.39 -0.57 4.54
CA LEU A 184 -21.54 0.72 5.22
C LEU A 184 -21.65 0.61 6.75
N GLU A 185 -22.40 -0.36 7.26
CA GLU A 185 -22.60 -0.50 8.71
C GLU A 185 -21.45 -1.27 9.37
N ASN A 186 -20.65 -1.97 8.57
CA ASN A 186 -19.51 -2.76 9.00
C ASN A 186 -19.81 -3.59 10.27
N PRO A 187 -20.67 -4.62 10.17
CA PRO A 187 -21.15 -5.37 11.33
C PRO A 187 -20.08 -6.28 11.96
N ASP A 188 -18.89 -6.37 11.37
CA ASP A 188 -17.79 -7.22 11.81
C ASP A 188 -16.43 -6.53 11.60
N ASP A 189 -15.35 -7.14 12.10
CA ASP A 189 -14.00 -6.54 12.02
C ASP A 189 -13.37 -6.67 10.61
N PHE A 190 -14.07 -7.24 9.62
CA PHE A 190 -13.48 -7.56 8.31
C PHE A 190 -13.73 -6.51 7.25
N HIS A 191 -14.85 -5.77 7.33
CA HIS A 191 -15.26 -4.83 6.29
C HIS A 191 -14.92 -3.37 6.63
N GLU A 192 -14.22 -3.12 7.74
CA GLU A 192 -13.84 -1.77 8.16
C GLU A 192 -12.85 -1.15 7.17
N GLY A 193 -13.21 0.00 6.61
CA GLY A 193 -12.32 0.78 5.75
C GLY A 193 -11.95 0.13 4.42
N LEU A 194 -12.65 -0.94 3.98
CA LEU A 194 -12.38 -1.60 2.71
C LEU A 194 -12.78 -0.77 1.48
N VAL A 195 -13.86 0.00 1.61
CA VAL A 195 -14.45 0.80 0.54
C VAL A 195 -15.06 2.08 1.12
N ILE A 196 -15.13 3.15 0.31
CA ILE A 196 -15.95 4.32 0.61
C ILE A 196 -17.40 4.13 0.13
N GLU A 197 -18.32 5.04 0.49
CA GLU A 197 -19.75 4.91 0.16
C GLU A 197 -20.05 4.76 -1.34
N ASP A 198 -19.38 5.54 -2.20
CA ASP A 198 -19.56 5.46 -3.66
C ASP A 198 -19.05 4.12 -4.22
N GLU A 199 -17.95 3.59 -3.69
CA GLU A 199 -17.40 2.28 -4.05
C GLU A 199 -18.28 1.14 -3.54
N ALA A 200 -18.81 1.26 -2.32
CA ALA A 200 -19.78 0.34 -1.75
C ALA A 200 -21.05 0.27 -2.61
N THR A 201 -21.46 1.40 -3.17
CA THR A 201 -22.55 1.47 -4.15
C THR A 201 -22.20 0.71 -5.42
N ALA A 202 -21.09 1.06 -6.06
CA ALA A 202 -20.68 0.46 -7.32
C ALA A 202 -20.52 -1.07 -7.21
N VAL A 203 -19.83 -1.56 -6.18
CA VAL A 203 -19.62 -3.00 -5.97
C VAL A 203 -20.92 -3.73 -5.68
N SER A 204 -21.82 -3.13 -4.88
CA SER A 204 -23.12 -3.73 -4.56
C SER A 204 -24.03 -3.80 -5.78
N GLU A 205 -24.02 -2.78 -6.65
CA GLU A 205 -24.78 -2.79 -7.90
C GLU A 205 -24.28 -3.90 -8.83
N TRP A 206 -22.96 -3.98 -9.04
CA TRP A 206 -22.37 -5.04 -9.87
C TRP A 206 -22.67 -6.43 -9.30
N MET A 207 -22.46 -6.66 -8.00
CA MET A 207 -22.71 -7.97 -7.37
C MET A 207 -24.16 -8.44 -7.54
N ALA A 208 -25.13 -7.52 -7.48
CA ALA A 208 -26.54 -7.84 -7.64
C ALA A 208 -26.91 -8.30 -9.06
N GLU A 209 -26.03 -8.09 -10.04
CA GLU A 209 -26.22 -8.52 -11.43
C GLU A 209 -25.64 -9.91 -11.75
N GLN A 210 -24.89 -10.52 -10.81
CA GLN A 210 -24.12 -11.77 -11.02
C GLN A 210 -24.88 -13.07 -10.73
#